data_AF-A0AAW2N519-F1
#
_entry.id   AF-A0AAW2N519-F1
#
_cell.length_a   1.000
_cell.length_b   1.000
_cell.length_c   1.000
_cell.angle_alpha   90.00
_cell.angle_beta   90.00
_cell.angle_gamma   90.00
#
_symmetry.space_group_name_H-M   'P 1'
#
loop_
_entity.id
_entity.type
_entity.pdbx_description
1 polymer ?
#
loop_
_entity_poly.entity_id
_entity_poly.type
_entity_poly.pdbx_seq_one_letter_code
_entity_poly.pdbx_strand_id
1 'polypeptide(L)'
;MSLKQQSNEMGKPSTKELQVSSEGFIPINQLKEFIMGTIEDKINRSSKSSMTYTKPYTQNIDSLKMSISYQPPKFQQFDSKENPKQHDAYFTETCNSARTYSDYLIK
;
A
#
# COMPACT_ATOMS: atom_id res chain seq x y z
N MET A 1 -28.45 -12.79 -22.92
CA MET A 1 -28.76 -12.07 -21.67
C MET A 1 -28.32 -10.63 -21.85
N SER A 2 -29.27 -9.70 -21.87
CA SER A 2 -29.04 -8.29 -22.15
C SER A 2 -28.68 -7.57 -20.84
N LEU A 3 -27.45 -7.06 -20.74
CA LEU A 3 -27.02 -6.26 -19.59
C LEU A 3 -27.40 -4.81 -19.85
N LYS A 4 -28.41 -4.36 -19.11
CA LYS A 4 -28.96 -3.01 -19.12
C LYS A 4 -27.88 -2.03 -18.64
N GLN A 5 -27.52 -1.05 -19.48
CA GLN A 5 -26.70 0.08 -19.08
C GLN A 5 -27.45 0.88 -18.00
N GLN A 6 -26.85 0.96 -16.82
CA GLN A 6 -27.33 1.79 -15.73
C GLN A 6 -26.73 3.20 -15.93
N SER A 7 -27.58 4.12 -16.37
CA SER A 7 -27.26 5.54 -16.48
C SER A 7 -26.96 6.08 -15.08
N ASN A 8 -25.68 6.35 -14.81
CA ASN A 8 -25.31 7.18 -13.67
C ASN A 8 -25.60 8.64 -14.05
N GLU A 9 -26.67 9.17 -13.47
CA GLU A 9 -27.01 10.59 -13.45
C GLU A 9 -25.80 11.37 -12.94
N MET A 10 -25.04 11.96 -13.87
CA MET A 10 -23.99 12.91 -13.57
C MET A 10 -24.66 14.15 -13.01
N GLY A 11 -24.72 14.23 -11.67
CA GLY A 11 -25.13 15.42 -10.95
C GLY A 11 -24.42 16.63 -11.53
N LYS A 12 -25.23 17.53 -12.11
CA LYS A 12 -24.83 18.81 -12.68
C LYS A 12 -23.80 19.48 -11.75
N PRO A 13 -22.59 19.82 -12.22
CA PRO A 13 -21.68 20.64 -11.42
C PRO A 13 -22.38 21.98 -11.22
N SER A 14 -22.88 22.20 -10.01
CA SER A 14 -23.37 23.51 -9.59
C SER A 14 -22.14 24.37 -9.34
N THR A 15 -21.49 24.79 -10.42
CA THR A 15 -20.50 25.86 -10.40
C THR A 15 -21.22 27.12 -9.96
N LYS A 16 -21.18 27.38 -8.65
CA LYS A 16 -21.58 28.67 -8.09
C LYS A 16 -20.60 29.70 -8.62
N GLU A 17 -20.93 30.33 -9.75
CA GLU A 17 -20.12 31.39 -10.31
C GLU A 17 -20.05 32.57 -9.34
N LEU A 18 -18.84 33.08 -9.16
CA LEU A 18 -18.58 34.20 -8.27
C LEU A 18 -19.14 35.47 -8.93
N GLN A 19 -20.28 35.96 -8.45
CA GLN A 19 -20.80 37.25 -8.89
C GLN A 19 -19.87 38.37 -8.39
N VAL A 20 -19.11 38.94 -9.30
CA VAL A 20 -18.24 40.10 -9.03
C VAL A 20 -19.09 41.37 -9.19
N SER A 21 -18.98 42.29 -8.24
CA SER A 21 -19.66 43.60 -8.33
C SER A 21 -19.23 44.33 -9.61
N SER A 22 -20.09 45.19 -10.17
CA SER A 22 -19.77 46.00 -11.36
C SER A 22 -18.52 46.86 -11.20
N GLU A 23 -18.12 47.13 -9.94
CA GLU A 23 -16.94 47.90 -9.56
C GLU A 23 -15.65 47.03 -9.41
N GLY A 24 -15.73 45.74 -9.73
CA GLY A 24 -14.60 44.81 -9.66
C GLY A 24 -14.27 44.30 -8.24
N PHE A 25 -15.02 44.71 -7.22
CA PHE A 25 -14.81 44.24 -5.85
C PHE A 25 -15.64 42.98 -5.54
N ILE A 26 -15.03 42.06 -4.80
CA ILE A 26 -15.69 40.87 -4.27
C ILE A 26 -15.95 41.12 -2.77
N PRO A 27 -17.22 41.09 -2.31
CA PRO A 27 -17.54 41.19 -0.90
C PRO A 27 -16.85 40.08 -0.09
N ILE A 28 -16.27 40.44 1.06
CA ILE A 28 -15.50 39.51 1.93
C ILE A 28 -16.33 38.29 2.31
N ASN A 29 -17.62 38.47 2.58
CA ASN A 29 -18.54 37.38 2.93
C ASN A 29 -18.68 36.37 1.78
N GLN A 30 -18.79 36.84 0.55
CA GLN A 30 -18.92 35.98 -0.63
C GLN A 30 -17.63 35.20 -0.92
N LEU A 31 -16.47 35.85 -0.73
CA LEU A 31 -15.18 35.18 -0.84
C LEU A 31 -15.02 34.08 0.22
N LYS A 32 -15.42 34.36 1.46
CA LYS A 32 -15.37 33.38 2.56
C LYS A 32 -16.23 32.16 2.27
N GLU A 33 -17.48 32.36 1.83
CA GLU A 33 -18.38 31.26 1.46
C GLU A 33 -17.87 30.46 0.27
N PHE A 34 -17.27 31.13 -0.73
CA PHE A 34 -16.67 30.46 -1.89
C PHE A 34 -15.48 29.58 -1.50
N ILE A 35 -14.56 30.11 -0.68
CA ILE A 35 -13.39 29.36 -0.20
C ILE A 35 -13.86 28.16 0.64
N MET A 36 -14.79 28.38 1.58
CA MET A 36 -15.33 27.33 2.44
C MET A 36 -16.02 26.23 1.61
N GLY A 37 -16.91 26.60 0.68
CA GLY A 37 -17.59 25.64 -0.18
C GLY A 37 -16.64 24.87 -1.11
N THR A 38 -15.57 25.50 -1.59
CA THR A 38 -14.55 24.86 -2.44
C THR A 38 -13.73 23.83 -1.65
N ILE A 39 -13.38 24.14 -0.40
CA ILE A 39 -12.66 23.22 0.49
C ILE A 39 -13.54 22.02 0.84
N GLU A 40 -14.80 22.27 1.23
CA GLU A 40 -15.77 21.23 1.53
C GLU A 40 -16.05 20.32 0.32
N ASP A 41 -16.22 20.88 -0.88
CA ASP A 41 -16.36 20.07 -2.11
C ASP A 41 -15.12 19.23 -2.35
N LYS A 42 -13.90 19.79 -2.23
CA LYS A 42 -12.67 19.02 -2.40
C LYS A 42 -12.51 17.90 -1.38
N ILE A 43 -12.84 18.13 -0.11
CA ILE A 43 -12.77 17.10 0.93
C ILE A 43 -13.83 16.03 0.70
N ASN A 44 -15.09 16.42 0.47
CA ASN A 44 -16.19 15.48 0.23
C ASN A 44 -16.04 14.73 -1.10
N ARG A 45 -15.39 15.33 -2.11
CA ARG A 45 -15.05 14.67 -3.38
C ARG A 45 -13.78 13.81 -3.28
N SER A 46 -12.83 14.19 -2.42
CA SER A 46 -11.60 13.44 -2.12
C SER A 46 -11.81 12.32 -1.10
N SER A 47 -13.01 12.18 -0.53
CA SER A 47 -13.35 11.21 0.52
C SER A 47 -13.33 9.73 0.09
N LYS A 48 -12.68 9.40 -1.04
CA LYS A 48 -12.46 8.01 -1.49
C LYS A 48 -11.01 7.64 -1.83
N SER A 49 -10.04 8.53 -1.64
CA SER A 49 -8.66 8.06 -1.50
C SER A 49 -8.35 8.01 -0.01
N SER A 50 -8.70 6.90 0.63
CA SER A 50 -8.05 6.51 1.88
C SER A 50 -6.55 6.50 1.57
N MET A 51 -5.85 7.57 1.93
CA MET A 51 -4.40 7.66 1.75
C MET A 51 -3.77 6.81 2.85
N THR A 52 -4.07 5.51 2.81
CA THR A 52 -3.37 4.52 3.62
C THR A 52 -1.95 4.50 3.11
N TYR A 53 -1.03 4.92 3.96
CA TYR A 53 0.40 4.79 3.73
C TYR A 53 0.69 3.37 3.24
N THR A 54 0.97 3.25 1.96
CA THR A 54 1.29 1.98 1.34
C THR A 54 2.78 1.78 1.52
N LYS A 55 3.14 0.88 2.43
CA LYS A 55 4.55 0.52 2.66
C LYS A 55 5.14 0.02 1.33
N PRO A 56 6.33 0.49 0.93
CA PRO A 56 6.91 0.14 -0.38
C PRO A 56 7.23 -1.36 -0.51
N TYR A 57 7.28 -2.08 0.61
CA TYR A 57 7.55 -3.52 0.63
C TYR A 57 6.30 -4.40 0.52
N THR A 58 5.09 -3.87 0.66
CA THR A 58 3.87 -4.71 0.62
C THR A 58 3.74 -5.44 -0.72
N GLN A 59 4.00 -4.74 -1.82
CA GLN A 59 3.98 -5.33 -3.16
C GLN A 59 5.03 -6.44 -3.35
N ASN A 60 6.21 -6.25 -2.76
CA ASN A 60 7.27 -7.25 -2.82
C ASN A 60 6.92 -8.49 -1.97
N ILE A 61 6.29 -8.31 -0.81
CA ILE A 61 5.86 -9.42 0.05
C ILE A 61 4.77 -10.25 -0.63
N ASP A 62 3.79 -9.61 -1.27
CA ASP A 62 2.74 -10.32 -2.00
C ASP A 62 3.31 -11.09 -3.19
N SER A 63 4.33 -10.56 -3.85
CA SER A 63 5.05 -11.23 -4.94
C SER A 63 5.94 -12.38 -4.46
N LEU A 64 6.47 -12.29 -3.24
CA LEU A 64 7.30 -13.33 -2.60
C LEU A 64 6.47 -14.34 -1.80
N LYS A 65 5.14 -14.21 -1.81
CA LYS A 65 4.25 -15.07 -1.03
C LYS A 65 4.44 -16.52 -1.45
N MET A 66 4.81 -17.36 -0.49
CA MET A 66 4.96 -18.79 -0.73
C MET A 66 3.64 -19.39 -1.23
N SER A 67 3.71 -20.29 -2.21
CA SER A 67 2.53 -20.97 -2.75
C SER A 67 1.74 -21.65 -1.63
N ILE A 68 0.42 -21.76 -1.79
CA ILE A 68 -0.46 -22.43 -0.80
C ILE A 68 -0.04 -23.90 -0.59
N SER A 69 0.57 -24.51 -1.61
CA SER A 69 1.13 -25.86 -1.58
C SER A 69 2.57 -25.94 -1.06
N TYR A 70 3.19 -24.82 -0.69
CA TYR A 70 4.52 -24.87 -0.10
C TYR A 70 4.42 -25.50 1.29
N GLN A 71 4.97 -26.71 1.40
CA GLN A 71 5.24 -27.31 2.70
C GLN A 71 6.62 -26.83 3.14
N PRO A 72 6.72 -26.01 4.19
CA PRO A 72 8.01 -25.68 4.77
C PRO A 72 8.77 -26.97 5.09
N PRO A 73 10.07 -27.04 4.77
CA PRO A 73 10.91 -28.12 5.26
C PRO A 73 10.69 -28.26 6.75
N LYS A 74 10.49 -29.50 7.21
CA LYS A 74 10.38 -29.74 8.64
C LYS A 74 11.64 -29.17 9.26
N PHE A 75 11.47 -28.24 10.20
CA PHE A 75 12.58 -27.82 11.03
C PHE A 75 13.18 -29.10 11.59
N GLN A 76 14.47 -29.32 11.34
CA GLN A 76 15.15 -30.47 11.92
C GLN A 76 15.05 -30.27 13.43
N GLN A 77 14.12 -31.00 14.07
CA GLN A 77 13.99 -31.01 15.51
C GLN A 77 15.27 -31.64 16.00
N PHE A 78 16.17 -30.80 16.49
CA PHE A 78 17.34 -31.28 17.18
C PHE A 78 16.87 -32.05 18.41
N ASP A 79 17.38 -33.26 18.57
CA ASP A 79 17.09 -34.06 19.75
C ASP A 79 17.62 -33.27 20.95
N SER A 80 16.76 -32.92 21.91
CA SER A 80 17.09 -32.08 23.08
C SER A 80 18.17 -32.67 24.00
N LYS A 81 18.75 -33.78 23.56
CA LYS A 81 19.81 -34.57 24.18
C LYS A 81 21.20 -34.01 23.88
N GLU A 82 21.34 -33.20 22.83
CA GLU A 82 22.58 -32.46 22.54
C GLU A 82 22.57 -31.06 23.17
N ASN A 83 23.75 -30.52 23.44
CA ASN A 83 23.91 -29.25 24.12
C ASN A 83 23.49 -28.10 23.18
N PRO A 84 22.62 -27.15 23.60
CA PRO A 84 22.22 -26.00 22.79
C PRO A 84 23.39 -25.23 22.16
N LYS A 85 24.54 -25.18 22.84
CA LYS A 85 25.76 -24.51 22.35
C LYS A 85 26.41 -25.20 21.15
N GLN A 86 26.24 -26.51 21.00
CA GLN A 86 26.75 -27.25 19.83
C GLN A 86 25.88 -27.03 18.60
N HIS A 87 24.57 -26.82 18.79
CA HIS A 87 23.66 -26.49 17.69
C HIS A 87 23.99 -25.15 17.04
N ASP A 88 24.29 -24.12 17.84
CA ASP A 88 24.70 -22.82 17.32
C ASP A 88 26.00 -22.90 16.50
N ALA A 89 26.97 -23.69 16.98
CA ALA A 89 28.23 -23.92 16.27
C ALA A 89 28.01 -24.68 14.96
N TYR A 90 27.24 -25.78 14.99
CA TYR A 90 26.96 -26.60 13.81
C TYR A 90 26.14 -25.85 12.75
N PHE A 91 25.16 -25.05 13.18
CA PHE A 91 24.39 -24.19 12.28
C PHE A 91 25.29 -23.17 11.59
N THR A 92 26.15 -22.50 12.36
CA THR A 92 27.11 -21.51 11.82
C THR A 92 28.09 -22.15 10.84
N GLU A 93 28.62 -23.33 11.16
CA GLU A 93 29.53 -24.10 10.29
C GLU A 93 28.85 -24.53 8.98
N THR A 94 27.61 -25.03 9.07
CA THR A 94 26.83 -25.47 7.91
C THR A 94 26.50 -24.29 6.98
N CYS A 95 26.09 -23.14 7.55
CA CYS A 95 25.83 -21.92 6.78
C CYS A 95 27.09 -21.35 6.12
N ASN A 96 28.22 -21.36 6.83
CA ASN A 96 29.49 -20.89 6.28
C ASN A 96 30.00 -21.78 5.15
N SER A 97 29.82 -23.10 5.27
CA SER A 97 30.19 -24.07 4.23
C SER A 97 29.33 -23.95 2.97
N ALA A 98 28.04 -23.67 3.13
CA ALA A 98 27.13 -23.43 2.01
C ALA A 98 27.51 -22.17 1.21
N ARG A 99 27.99 -21.12 1.91
CA ARG A 99 28.51 -19.90 1.27
C ARG A 99 29.81 -20.17 0.49
N THR A 100 30.67 -21.05 0.98
CA THR A 100 31.91 -21.38 0.24
C THR A 100 31.61 -22.17 -1.02
N TYR A 101 30.58 -23.04 -1.00
CA TYR A 101 30.19 -23.85 -2.17
C TYR A 101 29.70 -22.99 -3.35
N SER A 102 29.01 -21.87 -3.09
CA SER A 102 28.63 -20.94 -4.17
C SER A 102 29.82 -20.27 -4.84
N ASP A 103 30.90 -20.02 -4.10
CA ASP A 103 32.09 -19.35 -4.62
C ASP A 103 32.91 -20.28 -5.54
N TYR A 104 32.86 -21.60 -5.32
CA TYR A 104 33.49 -22.60 -6.21
C TYR A 104 32.74 -22.85 -7.51
N LEU A 105 31.44 -22.54 -7.57
CA LEU A 105 30.59 -22.76 -8.75
C LEU A 105 30.64 -21.59 -9.76
N ILE A 106 31.39 -20.53 -9.44
CA ILE A 106 31.67 -19.40 -10.32
C ILE A 106 33.07 -19.62 -10.91
N LYS A 107 33.18 -20.49 -11.91
CA LYS A 107 34.39 -20.62 -12.73
C LYS A 107 34.04 -20.79 -14.21
#